data_AF-A0A535T2H1-F1
#
_entry.id   AF-A0A535T2H1-F1
#
_cell.length_a   1.000
_cell.length_b   1.000
_cell.length_c   1.000
_cell.angle_alpha   90.00
_cell.angle_beta   90.00
_cell.angle_gamma   90.00
#
_symmetry.space_group_name_H-M   'P 1'
#
loop_
_entity.id
_entity.type
_entity.pdbx_description
1 polymer ?
#
loop_
_entity_poly.entity_id
_entity_poly.type
_entity_poly.pdbx_seq_one_letter_code
_entity_poly.pdbx_strand_id
1 'polypeptide(L)' 'MADRAAHAHPTTSRKVLVAVSGQEIDAETVRLACRMTDPQGGRLYGVHIIEVNRSLPLGAVLDDVVERGEQILDEV' A
#
# COMPACT_ATOMS: atom_id res chain seq x y z
N MET A 1 31.66 24.66 6.27
CA MET A 1 30.31 24.18 5.90
C MET A 1 30.50 22.80 5.30
N ALA A 2 30.26 21.74 6.09
CA ALA A 2 30.46 20.37 5.65
C ALA A 2 29.53 20.02 4.48
N ASP A 3 30.09 19.36 3.47
CA ASP A 3 29.46 18.94 2.24
C ASP A 3 28.26 18.02 2.50
N ARG A 4 27.04 18.56 2.40
CA ARG A 4 25.78 17.82 2.59
C ARG A 4 25.46 16.90 1.40
N ALA A 5 26.23 16.93 0.31
CA ALA A 5 25.98 16.09 -0.86
C ALA A 5 26.42 14.63 -0.64
N ALA A 6 27.38 14.38 0.24
CA ALA A 6 27.94 13.05 0.49
C ALA A 6 26.97 12.03 1.14
N HIS A 7 25.78 12.47 1.56
CA HIS A 7 24.74 11.62 2.15
C HIS A 7 23.38 11.69 1.44
N ALA A 8 23.35 12.24 0.22
CA ALA A 8 22.14 12.31 -0.58
C ALA A 8 21.73 10.91 -1.08
N HIS A 9 20.80 10.29 -0.38
CA HIS A 9 20.11 9.11 -0.89
C HIS A 9 18.96 9.55 -1.80
N PRO A 10 18.69 8.84 -2.92
CA PRO A 10 17.51 9.10 -3.70
C PRO A 10 16.27 9.01 -2.79
N THR A 11 15.45 10.05 -2.82
CA THR A 11 14.21 10.14 -2.03
C THR A 11 13.09 9.28 -2.61
N THR A 12 13.36 8.58 -3.72
CA THR A 12 12.42 7.73 -4.44
C THR A 12 12.85 6.27 -4.42
N SER A 13 11.88 5.36 -4.40
CA SER A 13 12.09 3.91 -4.38
C SER A 13 11.58 3.24 -5.66
N ARG A 14 12.25 2.19 -6.12
CA ARG A 14 11.81 1.41 -7.30
C ARG A 14 10.57 0.56 -7.07
N LYS A 15 10.33 0.15 -5.83
CA LYS A 15 9.16 -0.64 -5.43
C LYS A 15 8.61 -0.04 -4.16
N VAL A 16 7.34 0.36 -4.18
CA VAL A 16 6.63 0.91 -3.02
C VAL A 16 5.40 0.07 -2.78
N LEU A 17 5.17 -0.34 -1.52
CA LEU A 17 4.00 -1.07 -1.09
C LEU A 17 3.18 -0.16 -0.18
N VAL A 18 1.88 -0.04 -0.44
CA VAL A 18 0.94 0.79 0.30
C VAL A 18 -0.15 -0.09 0.87
N ALA A 19 -0.30 -0.07 2.18
CA ALA A 19 -1.44 -0.68 2.85
C ALA A 19 -2.67 0.24 2.72
N VAL A 20 -3.80 -0.31 2.31
CA VAL A 20 -5.08 0.38 2.18
C VAL A 20 -6.15 -0.33 3.00
N SER A 21 -7.09 0.42 3.55
CA SER A 21 -8.09 -0.05 4.53
C SER A 21 -9.52 0.38 4.21
N GLY A 22 -9.75 1.07 3.09
CA GLY A 22 -11.05 1.61 2.69
C GLY A 22 -11.38 2.93 3.37
N GLN A 23 -10.36 3.66 3.84
CA GLN A 23 -10.55 4.96 4.47
C GLN A 23 -10.33 6.06 3.43
N GLU A 24 -11.00 7.21 3.59
CA GLU A 24 -10.89 8.35 2.67
C GLU A 24 -9.43 8.84 2.49
N ILE A 25 -8.60 8.66 3.51
CA ILE A 25 -7.18 9.03 3.48
C ILE A 25 -6.31 8.12 2.60
N ASP A 26 -6.80 6.94 2.22
CA ASP A 26 -6.04 5.97 1.42
C ASP A 26 -5.68 6.58 0.05
N ALA A 27 -6.59 7.36 -0.55
CA ALA A 27 -6.35 8.05 -1.81
C ALA A 27 -5.17 9.04 -1.71
N GLU A 28 -5.04 9.78 -0.61
CA GLU A 28 -3.88 10.64 -0.41
C GLU A 28 -2.60 9.87 -0.09
N THR A 29 -2.73 8.74 0.60
CA THR A 29 -1.61 7.85 0.90
C THR A 29 -1.02 7.29 -0.39
N VAL A 30 -1.87 6.84 -1.33
CA VAL A 30 -1.48 6.40 -2.67
C VAL A 30 -0.85 7.56 -3.46
N ARG A 31 -1.44 8.77 -3.45
CA ARG A 31 -0.86 9.94 -4.13
C ARG A 31 0.53 10.30 -3.60
N LEU A 32 0.75 10.19 -2.29
CA LEU A 32 2.07 10.37 -1.68
C LEU A 32 3.04 9.29 -2.14
N ALA A 33 2.61 8.03 -2.13
CA ALA A 33 3.43 6.91 -2.57
C ALA A 33 3.84 7.01 -4.05
N CYS A 34 2.96 7.52 -4.93
CA CYS A 34 3.31 7.85 -6.31
C CYS A 34 4.47 8.85 -6.40
N ARG A 35 4.48 9.91 -5.56
CA ARG A 35 5.58 10.89 -5.51
C ARG A 35 6.89 10.30 -4.96
N MET A 36 6.79 9.26 -4.14
CA MET A 36 7.94 8.54 -3.56
C MET A 36 8.41 7.39 -4.44
N THR A 37 7.72 7.08 -5.54
CA THR A 37 8.10 6.02 -6.46
C THR A 37 9.00 6.57 -7.56
N ASP A 38 10.01 5.80 -7.96
CA ASP A 38 10.94 6.16 -9.04
C ASP A 38 10.15 6.46 -10.33
N PRO A 39 10.21 7.69 -10.87
CA PRO A 39 9.48 8.05 -12.08
C PRO A 39 9.98 7.29 -13.32
N GLN A 40 11.19 6.72 -13.27
CA GLN A 40 11.79 5.93 -14.35
C GLN A 40 11.46 4.43 -14.21
N GLY A 41 10.16 4.11 -14.19
CA GLY A 41 9.69 2.73 -14.20
C GLY A 41 9.63 2.05 -12.83
N GLY A 42 9.52 2.84 -11.75
CA GLY A 42 9.16 2.32 -10.44
C GLY A 42 7.76 1.70 -10.43
N ARG A 43 7.52 0.78 -9.50
CA ARG A 43 6.22 0.11 -9.33
C ARG A 43 5.64 0.41 -7.96
N LEU A 44 4.35 0.73 -7.96
CA LEU A 44 3.52 0.87 -6.78
C LEU A 44 2.64 -0.37 -6.65
N TYR A 45 2.52 -0.88 -5.42
CA TYR A 45 1.69 -2.03 -5.08
C TYR A 45 0.73 -1.62 -3.96
N GLY A 46 -0.57 -1.79 -4.18
CA GLY A 46 -1.57 -1.70 -3.12
C GLY A 46 -1.75 -3.06 -2.44
N VAL A 47 -1.94 -3.06 -1.12
CA VAL A 47 -2.30 -4.27 -0.37
C VAL A 47 -3.40 -3.97 0.64
N HIS A 48 -4.42 -4.80 0.64
CA HIS A 48 -5.42 -4.84 1.69
C HIS A 48 -5.21 -6.10 2.53
N ILE A 49 -5.32 -5.96 3.86
CA ILE A 49 -5.08 -7.06 4.80
C ILE A 49 -6.42 -7.47 5.39
N ILE A 50 -6.83 -8.70 5.11
CA ILE A 50 -8.01 -9.31 5.71
C ILE A 50 -7.62 -9.93 7.05
N GLU A 51 -8.18 -9.40 8.13
CA GLU A 51 -8.03 -9.97 9.47
C GLU A 51 -8.97 -11.15 9.67
N VAL A 52 -8.41 -12.34 9.89
CA VAL A 52 -9.18 -13.56 10.14
C VAL A 52 -9.24 -13.85 11.63
N ASN A 53 -10.46 -13.98 12.17
CA ASN A 53 -10.65 -14.37 13.56
C ASN A 53 -10.15 -15.81 13.78
N ARG A 54 -9.23 -15.98 14.75
CA ARG A 54 -8.62 -17.27 15.09
C ARG A 54 -9.59 -18.31 15.65
N SER A 55 -10.80 -17.90 16.06
CA SER A 55 -11.85 -18.84 16.48
C SER A 55 -12.56 -19.51 15.29
N LEU A 56 -12.33 -19.03 14.07
CA LEU A 56 -12.94 -19.62 12.89
C LEU A 56 -12.26 -20.94 12.50
N PRO A 57 -13.02 -21.93 12.01
CA PRO A 57 -12.45 -23.13 11.41
C PRO A 57 -11.55 -22.81 10.22
N LEU A 58 -10.57 -23.68 9.93
CA LEU A 58 -9.65 -23.54 8.80
C LEU A 58 -10.35 -23.46 7.43
N GLY A 59 -11.55 -24.03 7.30
CA GLY A 59 -12.37 -24.01 6.08
C GLY A 59 -13.51 -22.99 6.12
N ALA A 60 -13.48 -22.03 7.04
CA ALA A 60 -14.49 -20.98 7.07
C ALA A 60 -14.42 -20.15 5.78
N VAL A 61 -15.57 -20.05 5.10
CA VAL A 61 -15.73 -19.22 3.91
C VAL A 61 -15.91 -17.77 4.36
N LEU A 62 -15.14 -16.86 3.78
CA LEU A 62 -15.08 -15.43 4.14
C LEU A 62 -15.42 -14.54 2.94
N ASP A 63 -16.37 -14.97 2.10
CA ASP A 63 -16.67 -14.33 0.82
C ASP A 63 -16.99 -12.83 0.97
N ASP A 64 -17.86 -12.44 1.91
CA ASP A 64 -18.19 -11.02 2.16
C ASP A 64 -16.96 -10.17 2.56
N VAL A 65 -15.96 -10.79 3.20
CA VAL A 65 -14.75 -10.10 3.64
C VAL A 65 -13.77 -9.97 2.48
N VAL A 66 -13.68 -11.00 1.63
CA VAL A 66 -12.91 -10.98 0.39
C VAL A 66 -13.50 -9.95 -0.57
N GLU A 67 -14.80 -9.98 -0.81
CA GLU A 67 -15.50 -9.04 -1.70
C GLU A 67 -15.31 -7.58 -1.25
N ARG A 68 -15.42 -7.32 0.06
CA ARG A 68 -15.11 -5.99 0.61
C ARG A 68 -13.64 -5.60 0.38
N GLY A 69 -12.71 -6.56 0.51
CA GLY A 69 -11.30 -6.32 0.27
C GLY A 69 -10.99 -5.96 -1.19
N GLU A 70 -11.63 -6.64 -2.14
CA GLU A 70 -11.54 -6.33 -3.57
C GLU A 70 -12.14 -4.94 -3.86
N GLN A 71 -13.32 -4.64 -3.30
CA GLN A 71 -13.94 -3.33 -3.45
C GLN A 71 -13.05 -2.20 -2.92
N ILE A 72 -12.41 -2.39 -1.77
CA ILE A 72 -11.45 -1.42 -1.23
C ILE A 72 -10.33 -1.17 -2.23
N LEU A 73 -9.77 -2.21 -2.85
CA LEU A 73 -8.66 -2.08 -3.80
C LEU A 73 -9.09 -1.41 -5.12
N ASP A 74 -10.32 -1.61 -5.57
CA ASP A 74 -10.87 -0.99 -6.78
C ASP A 74 -11.15 0.51 -6.63
N GLU A 75 -11.31 1.00 -5.40
CA GLU A 75 -11.71 2.38 -5.09
C GLU A 75 -10.53 3.34 -4.84
N VAL A 76 -9.28 2.86 -4.73
CA VAL A 76 -8.08 3.67 -4.36
C VAL A 76 -7.26 4.19 -5.53
#